data_AF-A0A0F6MMF3-F1
#
_entry.id   AF-A0A0F6MMF3-F1
#
_cell.length_a   1.000
_cell.length_b   1.000
_cell.length_c   1.000
_cell.angle_alpha   90.00
_cell.angle_beta   90.00
_cell.angle_gamma   90.00
#
_symmetry.space_group_name_H-M   'P 1'
#
loop_
_entity.id
_entity.type
_entity.pdbx_description
1 polymer ?
#
loop_
_entity_poly.entity_id
_entity_poly.type
_entity_poly.pdbx_seq_one_letter_code
_entity_poly.pdbx_strand_id
1 'polypeptide(L)'
;MLEKKVITINKNKINIDFSELEKEINNSKISSKELVEVVNVETTIELVSNELIIFKDNECIATYIIELGNKSNFSSLKFLHLCIRILNNFGLVIDGEIDDSPFKTEKKINQIDGIRFQPVLLNAYNNDNPENKGMELFSRGLHFSGFITPSNFRLCCICDECKKSFNIHSYHAGNGCFQYFYSDDGSETLMVPYGAIEDMPGQLCKNISEESVKRIDSQLEKKGYGRFTFYNPFRCPYCKAPYIDFQKHPELREYEYYANVFLNKEMIEYKEKK
;
A
#
# COMPACT_ATOMS: atom_id res chain seq x y z
N MET A 1 17.38 26.41 4.66
CA MET A 1 16.06 27.07 4.53
C MET A 1 15.41 26.75 3.16
N LEU A 2 15.58 25.52 2.67
CA LEU A 2 15.09 25.03 1.37
C LEU A 2 13.64 24.52 1.44
N GLU A 3 13.25 23.96 2.58
CA GLU A 3 12.00 23.21 2.80
C GLU A 3 10.70 23.99 2.54
N LYS A 4 10.69 25.32 2.70
CA LYS A 4 9.46 26.12 2.60
C LYS A 4 9.15 26.65 1.19
N LYS A 5 10.04 26.46 0.21
CA LYS A 5 9.81 26.99 -1.15
C LYS A 5 9.08 26.02 -2.08
N VAL A 6 9.38 24.72 -2.00
CA VAL A 6 8.85 23.74 -2.95
C VAL A 6 7.50 23.17 -2.51
N ILE A 7 7.28 23.00 -1.20
CA ILE A 7 6.03 22.41 -0.67
C ILE A 7 5.24 23.47 0.07
N THR A 8 4.00 23.69 -0.35
CA THR A 8 3.01 24.50 0.38
C THR A 8 1.87 23.62 0.85
N ILE A 9 1.51 23.71 2.12
CA ILE A 9 0.44 22.91 2.73
C ILE A 9 -0.66 23.84 3.20
N ASN A 10 -1.89 23.57 2.76
CA ASN A 10 -3.08 24.32 3.16
C ASN A 10 -4.19 23.33 3.48
N LYS A 11 -4.48 23.17 4.79
CA LYS A 11 -5.42 22.17 5.30
C LYS A 11 -5.04 20.78 4.78
N ASN A 12 -5.91 20.18 3.98
CA ASN A 12 -5.76 18.85 3.42
C ASN A 12 -5.21 18.84 1.98
N LYS A 13 -4.62 19.95 1.54
CA LYS A 13 -4.02 20.10 0.21
C LYS A 13 -2.52 20.32 0.35
N ILE A 14 -1.74 19.54 -0.40
CA ILE A 14 -0.29 19.68 -0.52
C ILE A 14 -0.01 20.12 -1.95
N ASN A 15 0.65 21.26 -2.13
CA ASN A 15 1.06 21.77 -3.44
C ASN A 15 2.58 21.71 -3.57
N ILE A 16 3.05 21.20 -4.70
CA ILE A 16 4.46 21.03 -5.02
C ILE A 16 4.76 21.92 -6.23
N ASP A 17 5.66 22.88 -6.05
CA ASP A 17 6.26 23.67 -7.14
C ASP A 17 7.33 22.80 -7.83
N PHE A 18 6.91 22.08 -8.87
CA PHE A 18 7.77 21.14 -9.55
C PHE A 18 8.84 21.86 -10.38
N SER A 19 8.53 23.05 -10.89
CA SER A 19 9.46 23.84 -11.68
C SER A 19 10.70 24.26 -10.88
N GLU A 20 10.54 24.56 -9.59
CA GLU A 20 11.66 24.85 -8.70
C GLU A 20 12.37 23.57 -8.26
N LEU A 21 11.61 22.53 -7.90
CA LEU A 21 12.15 21.22 -7.53
C LEU A 21 13.05 20.63 -8.61
N GLU A 22 12.62 20.68 -9.87
CA GLU A 22 13.35 20.12 -11.01
C GLU A 22 14.70 20.82 -11.20
N LYS A 23 14.73 22.16 -11.07
CA LYS A 23 15.99 22.92 -11.12
C LYS A 23 16.92 22.51 -9.98
N GLU A 24 16.38 22.35 -8.77
CA GLU A 24 17.18 21.96 -7.60
C GLU A 24 17.80 20.58 -7.78
N ILE A 25 17.00 19.57 -8.15
CA ILE A 25 17.49 18.21 -8.37
C ILE A 25 18.54 18.19 -9.48
N ASN A 26 18.30 18.85 -10.61
CA ASN A 26 19.25 18.88 -11.72
C ASN A 26 20.56 19.62 -11.39
N ASN A 27 20.50 20.65 -10.54
CA ASN A 27 21.69 21.40 -10.12
C ASN A 27 22.51 20.69 -9.03
N SER A 28 21.89 19.78 -8.28
CA SER A 28 22.48 19.17 -7.08
C SER A 28 23.67 18.23 -7.35
N LYS A 29 23.95 17.87 -8.62
CA LYS A 29 24.97 16.86 -9.03
C LYS A 29 24.88 15.55 -8.23
N ILE A 30 23.73 15.22 -7.67
CA ILE A 30 23.52 13.99 -6.90
C ILE A 30 23.70 12.81 -7.86
N SER A 31 24.64 11.93 -7.51
CA SER A 31 24.91 10.70 -8.26
C SER A 31 23.63 9.87 -8.39
N SER A 32 23.30 9.44 -9.61
CA SER A 32 22.06 8.71 -9.94
C SER A 32 21.97 7.29 -9.39
N LYS A 33 22.97 6.82 -8.64
CA LYS A 33 23.04 5.41 -8.18
C LYS A 33 22.30 5.12 -6.89
N GLU A 34 22.03 6.14 -6.06
CA GLU A 34 21.34 5.96 -4.78
C GLU A 34 20.11 6.86 -4.71
N LEU A 35 19.04 6.35 -4.08
CA LEU A 35 17.85 7.15 -3.78
C LEU A 35 18.15 8.03 -2.57
N VAL A 36 18.11 9.35 -2.77
CA VAL A 36 18.43 10.35 -1.75
C VAL A 36 17.23 11.25 -1.52
N GLU A 37 16.89 11.51 -0.26
CA GLU A 37 15.90 12.51 0.12
C GLU A 37 16.43 13.91 -0.20
N VAL A 38 15.74 14.65 -1.06
CA VAL A 38 16.10 16.03 -1.45
C VAL A 38 15.23 17.06 -0.75
N VAL A 39 14.00 16.68 -0.39
CA VAL A 39 13.08 17.47 0.43
C VAL A 39 12.51 16.56 1.51
N ASN A 40 12.51 17.05 2.75
CA ASN A 40 11.86 16.39 3.88
C ASN A 40 11.08 17.46 4.66
N VAL A 41 9.77 17.27 4.81
CA VAL A 41 8.88 18.17 5.52
C VAL A 41 8.06 17.37 6.53
N GLU A 42 8.22 17.71 7.80
CA GLU A 42 7.33 17.26 8.86
C GLU A 42 6.24 18.31 9.10
N THR A 43 4.98 17.88 9.18
CA THR A 43 3.86 18.80 9.45
C THR A 43 2.72 18.11 10.19
N THR A 44 1.84 18.91 10.79
CA THR A 44 0.57 18.44 11.32
C THR A 44 -0.54 19.13 10.55
N ILE A 45 -1.48 18.36 10.00
CA ILE A 45 -2.69 18.89 9.39
C ILE A 45 -3.91 18.55 10.25
N GLU A 46 -4.79 19.52 10.45
CA GLU A 46 -6.15 19.27 10.94
C GLU A 46 -7.01 18.84 9.74
N LEU A 47 -7.59 17.66 9.83
CA LEU A 47 -8.40 17.10 8.75
C LEU A 47 -9.79 17.76 8.76
N VAL A 48 -9.98 18.67 7.81
CA VAL A 48 -11.30 19.27 7.52
C VAL A 48 -12.18 18.37 6.66
N SER A 49 -11.60 17.31 6.09
CA SER A 49 -12.24 16.25 5.33
C SER A 49 -11.37 15.00 5.36
N ASN A 50 -11.91 13.87 4.93
CA ASN A 50 -11.18 12.60 4.83
C ASN A 50 -10.33 12.49 3.56
N GLU A 51 -10.07 13.59 2.86
CA GLU A 51 -9.31 13.60 1.61
C GLU A 51 -7.94 14.23 1.83
N LEU A 52 -6.87 13.67 1.27
CA LEU A 52 -5.58 14.33 1.12
C LEU A 52 -5.33 14.53 -0.38
N ILE A 53 -5.22 15.78 -0.82
CA ILE A 53 -5.13 16.12 -2.24
C ILE A 53 -3.73 16.66 -2.56
N ILE A 54 -3.09 16.07 -3.56
CA ILE A 54 -1.76 16.46 -4.00
C ILE A 54 -1.86 17.24 -5.31
N PHE A 55 -1.25 18.41 -5.32
CA PHE A 55 -1.12 19.28 -6.48
C PHE A 55 0.34 19.35 -6.92
N LYS A 56 0.54 19.36 -8.24
CA LYS A 56 1.81 19.67 -8.91
C LYS A 56 1.57 20.86 -9.80
N ASP A 57 2.27 21.97 -9.57
CA ASP A 57 2.08 23.22 -10.31
C ASP A 57 0.60 23.66 -10.42
N ASN A 58 -0.16 23.47 -9.33
CA ASN A 58 -1.61 23.71 -9.22
C ASN A 58 -2.53 22.73 -9.98
N GLU A 59 -1.99 21.70 -10.63
CA GLU A 59 -2.79 20.60 -11.19
C GLU A 59 -2.94 19.48 -10.16
N CYS A 60 -4.16 18.97 -9.98
CA CYS A 60 -4.40 17.85 -9.08
C CYS A 60 -3.84 16.56 -9.69
N ILE A 61 -2.88 15.93 -9.01
CA ILE A 61 -2.20 14.74 -9.49
C ILE A 61 -2.56 13.48 -8.68
N ALA A 62 -3.06 13.62 -7.46
CA ALA A 62 -3.56 12.52 -6.65
C ALA A 62 -4.58 12.98 -5.62
N THR A 63 -5.55 12.12 -5.33
CA THR A 63 -6.50 12.29 -4.23
C THR A 63 -6.55 10.99 -3.45
N TYR A 64 -6.13 11.05 -2.20
CA TYR A 64 -6.21 9.94 -1.26
C TYR A 64 -7.43 10.09 -0.39
N ILE A 65 -8.19 9.01 -0.22
CA ILE A 65 -9.30 8.97 0.73
C ILE A 65 -8.79 8.23 1.96
N ILE A 66 -8.86 8.88 3.12
CA ILE A 66 -8.47 8.32 4.42
C ILE A 66 -9.74 7.75 5.05
N GLU A 67 -9.91 6.43 4.95
CA GLU A 67 -11.08 5.77 5.54
C GLU A 67 -10.96 5.64 7.07
N LEU A 68 -12.10 5.73 7.75
CA LEU A 68 -12.21 5.50 9.20
C LEU A 68 -12.15 4.00 9.49
N GLY A 69 -11.36 3.62 10.49
CA GLY A 69 -11.25 2.24 10.95
C GLY A 69 -12.34 1.89 11.96
N ASN A 70 -13.01 0.76 11.79
CA ASN A 70 -14.02 0.24 12.72
C ASN A 70 -13.39 -0.19 14.06
N LYS A 71 -12.09 -0.54 14.04
CA LYS A 71 -11.32 -0.98 15.22
C LYS A 71 -10.51 0.14 15.87
N SER A 72 -10.46 1.34 15.28
CA SER A 72 -9.81 2.46 15.94
C SER A 72 -10.71 3.00 17.03
N ASN A 73 -10.22 3.01 18.28
CA ASN A 73 -10.84 3.76 19.38
C ASN A 73 -10.91 5.28 19.10
N PHE A 74 -10.28 5.72 18.01
CA PHE A 74 -10.29 7.08 17.50
C PHE A 74 -11.64 7.34 16.81
N SER A 75 -12.54 7.99 17.54
CA SER A 75 -13.88 8.40 17.07
C SER A 75 -13.84 9.48 15.96
N SER A 76 -12.66 9.97 15.59
CA SER A 76 -12.48 11.02 14.59
C SER A 76 -11.06 11.06 14.06
N LEU A 77 -10.90 11.18 12.74
CA LEU A 77 -9.68 11.62 12.09
C LEU A 77 -9.52 13.13 12.35
N LYS A 78 -8.86 13.54 13.44
CA LYS A 78 -8.70 14.97 13.74
C LYS A 78 -7.39 15.52 13.20
N PHE A 79 -6.28 14.87 13.51
CA PHE A 79 -4.97 15.34 13.12
C PHE A 79 -4.20 14.24 12.39
N LEU A 80 -3.42 14.67 11.40
CA LEU A 80 -2.50 13.82 10.67
C LEU A 80 -1.11 14.44 10.75
N HIS A 81 -0.20 13.75 11.45
CA HIS A 81 1.21 14.10 11.53
C HIS A 81 1.92 13.48 10.34
N LEU A 82 2.24 14.29 9.34
CA LEU A 82 2.83 13.84 8.08
C LEU A 82 4.35 14.00 8.07
N CYS A 83 5.02 13.02 7.46
CA CYS A 83 6.37 13.13 6.95
C CYS A 83 6.28 13.04 5.42
N ILE A 84 6.57 14.14 4.75
CA ILE A 84 6.53 14.26 3.29
C ILE A 84 7.96 14.31 2.78
N ARG A 85 8.29 13.39 1.89
CA ARG A 85 9.64 13.24 1.34
C ARG A 85 9.60 13.25 -0.16
N ILE A 86 10.51 13.99 -0.77
CA ILE A 86 10.75 13.94 -2.21
C ILE A 86 12.14 13.37 -2.42
N LEU A 87 12.22 12.33 -3.25
CA LEU A 87 13.47 11.66 -3.60
C LEU A 87 14.08 12.28 -4.86
N ASN A 88 15.38 12.11 -5.05
CA ASN A 88 16.12 12.56 -6.24
C ASN A 88 15.65 11.92 -7.56
N ASN A 89 14.86 10.85 -7.52
CA ASN A 89 14.17 10.27 -8.68
C ASN A 89 12.76 10.86 -8.90
N PHE A 90 12.39 11.95 -8.23
CA PHE A 90 11.07 12.59 -8.25
C PHE A 90 9.93 11.79 -7.59
N GLY A 91 10.24 10.74 -6.83
CA GLY A 91 9.23 10.04 -6.02
C GLY A 91 8.78 10.90 -4.82
N LEU A 92 7.48 11.19 -4.74
CA LEU A 92 6.82 11.75 -3.56
C LEU A 92 6.36 10.62 -2.66
N VAL A 93 6.94 10.55 -1.47
CA VAL A 93 6.61 9.57 -0.42
C VAL A 93 5.96 10.32 0.73
N ILE A 94 4.79 9.87 1.17
CA ILE A 94 4.08 10.45 2.30
C ILE A 94 3.74 9.33 3.28
N ASP A 95 4.24 9.47 4.49
CA ASP A 95 3.88 8.66 5.66
C ASP A 95 3.24 9.57 6.70
N GLY A 96 2.45 9.00 7.60
CA GLY A 96 1.93 9.77 8.72
C GLY A 96 1.39 8.94 9.86
N GLU A 97 1.03 9.65 10.92
CA GLU A 97 0.36 9.14 12.10
C GLU A 97 -0.96 9.89 12.28
N ILE A 98 -2.03 9.13 12.47
CA ILE A 98 -3.36 9.64 12.81
C ILE A 98 -3.43 9.83 14.32
N ASP A 99 -3.86 11.01 14.76
CA ASP A 99 -3.96 11.36 16.18
C ASP A 99 -5.17 12.26 16.49
N ASP A 100 -5.54 12.30 17.77
CA ASP A 100 -6.54 13.22 18.33
C ASP A 100 -5.91 14.52 18.84
N SER A 101 -4.58 14.61 18.84
CA SER A 101 -3.80 15.75 19.30
C SER A 101 -3.13 16.51 18.13
N PRO A 102 -3.09 17.84 18.15
CA PRO A 102 -2.29 18.61 17.19
C PRO A 102 -0.78 18.51 17.49
N PHE A 103 -0.40 17.98 18.65
CA PHE A 103 0.97 17.81 19.07
C PHE A 103 1.35 16.33 18.99
N LYS A 104 2.42 16.04 18.24
CA LYS A 104 2.98 14.70 18.13
C LYS A 104 3.49 14.26 19.49
N THR A 105 2.95 13.17 20.01
CA THR A 105 3.41 12.53 21.24
C THR A 105 4.30 11.34 20.92
N GLU A 106 5.32 11.07 21.72
CA GLU A 106 6.08 9.83 21.59
C GLU A 106 5.19 8.63 21.94
N LYS A 107 4.95 7.76 20.95
CA LYS A 107 4.21 6.50 21.12
C LYS A 107 5.11 5.32 20.80
N LYS A 108 4.85 4.19 21.46
CA LYS A 108 5.46 2.92 21.04
C LYS A 108 4.89 2.51 19.68
N ILE A 109 5.66 1.81 18.87
CA ILE A 109 5.26 1.49 17.49
C ILE A 109 3.92 0.74 17.38
N ASN A 110 3.56 -0.06 18.38
CA ASN A 110 2.30 -0.79 18.44
C ASN A 110 1.09 0.05 18.90
N GLN A 111 1.31 1.31 19.28
CA GLN A 111 0.29 2.28 19.69
C GLN A 111 0.02 3.34 18.63
N ILE A 112 0.83 3.36 17.57
CA ILE A 112 0.70 4.30 16.44
C ILE A 112 -0.45 3.83 15.55
N ASP A 113 -1.31 4.74 15.12
CA ASP A 113 -2.23 4.50 13.99
C ASP A 113 -1.58 5.09 12.74
N GLY A 114 -0.80 4.25 12.06
CA GLY A 114 0.05 4.68 10.97
C GLY A 114 -0.72 4.70 9.65
N ILE A 115 -0.37 5.62 8.77
CA ILE A 115 -0.85 5.61 7.38
C ILE A 115 0.31 5.86 6.43
N ARG A 116 0.37 5.09 5.35
CA ARG A 116 1.29 5.30 4.23
C ARG A 116 0.50 5.48 2.95
N PHE A 117 0.79 6.54 2.23
CA PHE A 117 0.15 6.83 0.94
C PHE A 117 0.99 6.23 -0.18
N GLN A 118 0.34 5.59 -1.16
CA GLN A 118 1.02 5.07 -2.34
C GLN A 118 1.82 6.20 -3.00
N PRO A 119 3.14 6.08 -3.12
CA PRO A 119 3.97 7.10 -3.75
C PRO A 119 3.50 7.50 -5.14
N VAL A 120 3.72 8.78 -5.48
CA VAL A 120 3.48 9.32 -6.82
C VAL A 120 4.77 9.85 -7.42
N LEU A 121 4.91 9.70 -8.73
CA LEU A 121 6.10 10.11 -9.45
C LEU A 121 5.87 11.48 -10.09
N LEU A 122 6.51 12.52 -9.56
CA LEU A 122 6.21 13.92 -9.93
C LEU A 122 6.59 14.26 -11.37
N ASN A 123 7.59 13.60 -11.93
CA ASN A 123 8.01 13.79 -13.33
C ASN A 123 7.20 12.93 -14.33
N ALA A 124 6.27 12.09 -13.87
CA ALA A 124 5.40 11.33 -14.77
C ALA A 124 4.26 12.21 -15.30
N TYR A 125 3.86 11.96 -16.55
CA TYR A 125 2.65 12.55 -17.12
C TYR A 125 1.43 11.89 -16.47
N ASN A 126 0.53 12.69 -15.89
CA ASN A 126 -0.68 12.24 -15.16
C ASN A 126 -0.44 11.23 -14.02
N ASN A 127 0.77 11.13 -13.47
CA ASN A 127 1.14 10.08 -12.50
C ASN A 127 0.87 8.65 -12.98
N ASP A 128 0.71 8.43 -14.29
CA ASP A 128 0.55 7.10 -14.84
C ASP A 128 1.91 6.43 -14.90
N ASN A 129 2.11 5.42 -14.05
CA ASN A 129 3.21 4.50 -14.19
C ASN A 129 2.67 3.14 -14.68
N PRO A 130 2.59 2.93 -16.01
CA PRO A 130 2.09 1.67 -16.57
C PRO A 130 2.94 0.47 -16.15
N GLU A 131 4.20 0.66 -15.77
CA GLU A 131 5.09 -0.41 -15.30
C GLU A 131 4.65 -0.96 -13.94
N ASN A 132 3.94 -0.17 -13.12
CA ASN A 132 3.45 -0.59 -11.81
C ASN A 132 2.07 -1.24 -11.86
N LYS A 133 1.40 -1.25 -13.02
CA LYS A 133 0.02 -1.72 -13.14
C LYS A 133 -0.06 -3.23 -12.89
N GLY A 134 -0.82 -3.62 -11.87
CA GLY A 134 -0.94 -5.01 -11.43
C GLY A 134 0.25 -5.54 -10.61
N MET A 135 1.25 -4.71 -10.31
CA MET A 135 2.41 -5.11 -9.52
C MET A 135 2.12 -5.11 -8.01
N GLU A 136 2.97 -5.80 -7.25
CA GLU A 136 2.87 -5.95 -5.79
C GLU A 136 3.22 -4.67 -5.02
N LEU A 137 2.98 -4.69 -3.70
CA LEU A 137 3.10 -3.50 -2.85
C LEU A 137 4.55 -3.01 -2.65
N PHE A 138 5.55 -3.88 -2.83
CA PHE A 138 6.96 -3.49 -2.86
C PHE A 138 7.28 -2.64 -4.09
N SER A 139 6.88 -3.08 -5.28
CA SER A 139 7.06 -2.34 -6.53
C SER A 139 6.34 -0.99 -6.50
N ARG A 140 5.23 -0.91 -5.76
CA ARG A 140 4.46 0.32 -5.56
C ARG A 140 5.00 1.22 -4.45
N GLY A 141 6.07 0.84 -3.75
CA GLY A 141 6.66 1.64 -2.66
C GLY A 141 5.80 1.73 -1.39
N LEU A 142 4.86 0.81 -1.21
CA LEU A 142 4.03 0.69 -0.01
C LEU A 142 4.66 -0.24 1.03
N HIS A 143 5.50 -1.18 0.60
CA HIS A 143 6.37 -1.98 1.46
C HIS A 143 7.85 -1.78 1.08
N PHE A 144 8.74 -1.99 2.05
CA PHE A 144 10.19 -1.83 1.88
C PHE A 144 10.91 -3.10 2.34
N SER A 145 11.83 -3.60 1.51
CA SER A 145 12.63 -4.77 1.85
C SER A 145 13.46 -4.52 3.11
N GLY A 146 13.58 -5.55 3.96
CA GLY A 146 14.33 -5.47 5.21
C GLY A 146 13.55 -4.88 6.39
N PHE A 147 12.37 -4.30 6.17
CA PHE A 147 11.53 -3.75 7.24
C PHE A 147 10.11 -4.32 7.17
N ILE A 148 9.70 -5.02 8.23
CA ILE A 148 8.33 -5.49 8.34
C ILE A 148 7.43 -4.28 8.56
N THR A 149 6.54 -4.01 7.61
CA THR A 149 5.46 -3.02 7.81
C THR A 149 4.54 -3.53 8.92
N PRO A 150 4.39 -2.80 10.05
CA PRO A 150 3.53 -3.22 11.14
C PRO A 150 2.05 -3.24 10.73
N SER A 151 1.25 -4.16 11.27
CA SER A 151 -0.17 -4.30 10.89
C SER A 151 -1.05 -3.13 11.32
N ASN A 152 -0.58 -2.31 12.27
CA ASN A 152 -1.20 -1.05 12.67
C ASN A 152 -0.94 0.11 11.69
N PHE A 153 -0.24 -0.14 10.57
CA PHE A 153 -0.18 0.78 9.44
C PHE A 153 -1.28 0.44 8.43
N ARG A 154 -2.00 1.46 8.02
CA ARG A 154 -2.92 1.44 6.88
C ARG A 154 -2.17 1.87 5.63
N LEU A 155 -2.42 1.19 4.53
CA LEU A 155 -1.86 1.58 3.24
C LEU A 155 -2.97 2.18 2.39
N CYS A 156 -2.78 3.43 1.98
CA CYS A 156 -3.71 4.17 1.16
C CYS A 156 -3.29 4.02 -0.31
N CYS A 157 -3.98 3.15 -1.03
CA CYS A 157 -3.73 2.80 -2.41
C CYS A 157 -4.48 3.72 -3.37
N ILE A 158 -4.06 3.77 -4.63
CA ILE A 158 -4.77 4.39 -5.76
C ILE A 158 -4.94 3.33 -6.85
N CYS A 159 -6.17 3.07 -7.27
CA CYS A 159 -6.44 2.14 -8.35
C CYS A 159 -5.87 2.63 -9.68
N ASP A 160 -5.15 1.76 -10.41
CA ASP A 160 -4.57 2.11 -11.71
C ASP A 160 -5.63 2.43 -12.77
N GLU A 161 -6.82 1.83 -12.70
CA GLU A 161 -7.88 2.04 -13.71
C GLU A 161 -8.81 3.20 -13.36
N CYS A 162 -9.48 3.14 -12.20
CA CYS A 162 -10.51 4.12 -11.86
C CYS A 162 -9.98 5.32 -11.08
N LYS A 163 -8.68 5.33 -10.72
CA LYS A 163 -7.99 6.37 -9.96
C LYS A 163 -8.57 6.67 -8.57
N LYS A 164 -9.55 5.89 -8.12
CA LYS A 164 -10.10 5.99 -6.77
C LYS A 164 -9.13 5.40 -5.76
N SER A 165 -9.00 6.08 -4.64
CA SER A 165 -8.21 5.64 -3.51
C SER A 165 -9.01 4.74 -2.58
N PHE A 166 -8.36 3.71 -2.03
CA PHE A 166 -8.90 2.78 -1.04
C PHE A 166 -7.84 2.40 -0.01
N ASN A 167 -8.26 1.96 1.16
CA ASN A 167 -7.36 1.64 2.27
C ASN A 167 -7.30 0.13 2.52
N ILE A 168 -6.12 -0.37 2.84
CA ILE A 168 -5.89 -1.76 3.22
C ILE A 168 -5.04 -1.86 4.48
N HIS A 169 -5.17 -2.99 5.17
CA HIS A 169 -4.16 -3.52 6.08
C HIS A 169 -3.39 -4.62 5.41
N SER A 170 -2.11 -4.73 5.77
CA SER A 170 -1.24 -5.80 5.33
C SER A 170 -0.80 -6.62 6.53
N TYR A 171 -0.99 -7.92 6.45
CA TYR A 171 -0.59 -8.87 7.48
C TYR A 171 0.58 -9.67 6.97
N HIS A 172 1.67 -9.66 7.72
CA HIS A 172 2.86 -10.43 7.39
C HIS A 172 2.51 -11.93 7.45
N ALA A 173 2.39 -12.55 6.28
CA ALA A 173 2.23 -14.00 6.12
C ALA A 173 3.59 -14.72 6.21
N GLY A 174 4.67 -13.96 6.45
CA GLY A 174 6.04 -14.40 6.62
C GLY A 174 6.27 -15.50 7.68
N ASN A 175 7.36 -16.26 7.55
CA ASN A 175 7.90 -17.14 8.60
C ASN A 175 6.95 -18.21 9.14
N GLY A 176 6.12 -18.79 8.28
CA GLY A 176 5.26 -19.93 8.64
C GLY A 176 4.05 -19.58 9.48
N CYS A 177 3.64 -18.30 9.53
CA CYS A 177 2.42 -17.89 10.23
C CYS A 177 1.16 -18.44 9.53
N PHE A 178 0.95 -18.11 8.26
CA PHE A 178 -0.18 -18.56 7.45
C PHE A 178 0.08 -18.33 5.97
N GLN A 179 -0.74 -18.94 5.13
CA GLN A 179 -0.83 -18.72 3.68
C GLN A 179 -2.13 -17.99 3.36
N TYR A 180 -2.22 -17.35 2.20
CA TYR A 180 -3.43 -16.61 1.85
C TYR A 180 -3.81 -16.70 0.37
N PHE A 181 -5.10 -16.48 0.11
CA PHE A 181 -5.72 -16.50 -1.21
C PHE A 181 -6.79 -15.39 -1.30
N TYR A 182 -6.89 -14.73 -2.45
CA TYR A 182 -7.94 -13.76 -2.70
C TYR A 182 -9.17 -14.44 -3.32
N SER A 183 -10.37 -13.90 -3.07
CA SER A 183 -11.58 -14.34 -3.77
C SER A 183 -11.50 -14.00 -5.26
N ASP A 184 -12.32 -14.65 -6.08
CA ASP A 184 -12.46 -14.41 -7.52
C ASP A 184 -12.76 -12.94 -7.85
N ASP A 185 -13.64 -12.33 -7.07
CA ASP A 185 -14.01 -10.92 -7.14
C ASP A 185 -13.03 -9.99 -6.38
N GLY A 186 -12.00 -10.57 -5.76
CA GLY A 186 -10.91 -9.90 -5.05
C GLY A 186 -11.32 -9.09 -3.83
N SER A 187 -12.55 -9.27 -3.32
CA SER A 187 -13.08 -8.52 -2.17
C SER A 187 -12.71 -9.10 -0.81
N GLU A 188 -12.29 -10.36 -0.76
CA GLU A 188 -12.01 -11.08 0.47
C GLU A 188 -10.68 -11.83 0.39
N THR A 189 -10.09 -12.05 1.56
CA THR A 189 -8.81 -12.73 1.72
C THR A 189 -9.01 -13.91 2.66
N LEU A 190 -8.76 -15.12 2.16
CA LEU A 190 -8.75 -16.34 2.94
C LEU A 190 -7.39 -16.51 3.61
N MET A 191 -7.39 -16.71 4.92
CA MET A 191 -6.23 -17.09 5.72
C MET A 191 -6.21 -18.61 5.93
N VAL A 192 -5.14 -19.25 5.51
CA VAL A 192 -4.95 -20.70 5.57
C VAL A 192 -3.77 -21.02 6.50
N PRO A 193 -3.97 -21.80 7.57
CA PRO A 193 -2.86 -22.21 8.43
C PRO A 193 -1.75 -22.93 7.66
N TYR A 194 -0.50 -22.74 8.07
CA TYR A 194 0.62 -23.42 7.43
C TYR A 194 0.48 -24.96 7.57
N GLY A 195 0.69 -25.68 6.47
CA GLY A 195 0.53 -27.14 6.42
C GLY A 195 -0.91 -27.66 6.25
N ALA A 196 -1.93 -26.78 6.21
CA ALA A 196 -3.33 -27.20 6.04
C ALA A 196 -3.70 -27.61 4.60
N ILE A 197 -2.82 -27.34 3.63
CA ILE A 197 -2.96 -27.74 2.23
C ILE A 197 -1.68 -28.47 1.83
N GLU A 198 -1.83 -29.68 1.29
CA GLU A 198 -0.71 -30.49 0.82
C GLU A 198 -0.07 -29.84 -0.41
N ASP A 199 1.25 -30.02 -0.57
CA ASP A 199 2.06 -29.46 -1.67
C ASP A 199 2.07 -27.93 -1.79
N MET A 200 1.59 -27.22 -0.76
CA MET A 200 1.68 -25.75 -0.72
C MET A 200 3.14 -25.29 -0.81
N PRO A 201 3.50 -24.43 -1.79
CA PRO A 201 4.82 -23.83 -1.84
C PRO A 201 5.14 -23.13 -0.53
N GLY A 202 6.36 -23.34 -0.06
CA GLY A 202 6.91 -22.50 0.99
C GLY A 202 6.91 -21.03 0.56
N GLN A 203 7.03 -20.15 1.52
CA GLN A 203 7.12 -18.73 1.24
C GLN A 203 8.42 -18.38 0.52
N LEU A 204 8.35 -17.43 -0.43
CA LEU A 204 9.44 -17.07 -1.32
C LEU A 204 10.01 -18.26 -2.12
N CYS A 205 9.20 -19.33 -2.28
CA CYS A 205 9.56 -20.47 -3.11
C CYS A 205 9.56 -20.02 -4.57
N LYS A 206 10.68 -20.26 -5.24
CA LYS A 206 10.85 -19.97 -6.66
C LYS A 206 10.48 -21.16 -7.53
N ASN A 207 10.08 -20.88 -8.76
CA ASN A 207 9.68 -21.87 -9.76
C ASN A 207 8.53 -22.76 -9.29
N ILE A 208 7.45 -22.12 -8.83
CA ILE A 208 6.24 -22.81 -8.35
C ILE A 208 5.67 -23.70 -9.48
N SER A 209 5.50 -24.99 -9.21
CA SER A 209 5.00 -25.95 -10.19
C SER A 209 3.51 -25.76 -10.49
N GLU A 210 3.14 -25.68 -11.77
CA GLU A 210 1.74 -25.62 -12.21
C GLU A 210 0.91 -26.82 -11.70
N GLU A 211 1.52 -27.99 -11.59
CA GLU A 211 0.82 -29.17 -11.07
C GLU A 211 0.52 -29.04 -9.58
N SER A 212 1.44 -28.44 -8.80
CA SER A 212 1.21 -28.13 -7.39
C SER A 212 0.06 -27.11 -7.26
N VAL A 213 0.06 -26.07 -8.08
CA VAL A 213 -1.03 -25.08 -8.12
C VAL A 213 -2.39 -25.73 -8.39
N LYS A 214 -2.49 -26.59 -9.41
CA LYS A 214 -3.74 -27.32 -9.71
C LYS A 214 -4.22 -28.18 -8.54
N ARG A 215 -3.29 -28.83 -7.81
CA ARG A 215 -3.62 -29.62 -6.63
C ARG A 215 -4.10 -28.75 -5.47
N ILE A 216 -3.50 -27.58 -5.26
CA ILE A 216 -3.91 -26.62 -4.24
C ILE A 216 -5.33 -26.11 -4.52
N ASP A 217 -5.59 -25.65 -5.75
CA ASP A 217 -6.89 -25.14 -6.14
C ASP A 217 -7.98 -26.21 -6.01
N SER A 218 -7.69 -27.46 -6.38
CA SER A 218 -8.62 -28.59 -6.17
C SER A 218 -8.87 -28.89 -4.68
N GLN A 219 -7.86 -28.77 -3.82
CA GLN A 219 -8.03 -28.93 -2.37
C GLN A 219 -8.92 -27.83 -1.78
N LEU A 220 -8.71 -26.57 -2.18
CA LEU A 220 -9.56 -25.44 -1.80
C LEU A 220 -11.01 -25.67 -2.24
N GLU A 221 -11.22 -26.07 -3.50
CA GLU A 221 -12.55 -26.36 -4.05
C GLU A 221 -13.26 -27.46 -3.26
N LYS A 222 -12.61 -28.61 -3.04
CA LYS A 222 -13.17 -29.74 -2.27
C LYS A 222 -13.57 -29.36 -0.85
N LYS A 223 -12.89 -28.38 -0.26
CA LYS A 223 -13.17 -27.87 1.10
C LYS A 223 -14.23 -26.76 1.11
N GLY A 224 -14.76 -26.37 -0.05
CA GLY A 224 -15.79 -25.34 -0.21
C GLY A 224 -15.25 -23.92 -0.34
N TYR A 225 -13.95 -23.77 -0.60
CA TYR A 225 -13.26 -22.50 -0.83
C TYR A 225 -12.92 -22.28 -2.31
N GLY A 226 -13.62 -22.92 -3.25
CA GLY A 226 -13.28 -22.88 -4.69
C GLY A 226 -13.30 -21.50 -5.35
N ARG A 227 -13.88 -20.49 -4.70
CA ARG A 227 -13.78 -19.09 -5.13
C ARG A 227 -12.43 -18.44 -4.79
N PHE A 228 -11.59 -19.11 -4.00
CA PHE A 228 -10.23 -18.71 -3.67
C PHE A 228 -9.27 -19.60 -4.47
N THR A 229 -8.41 -19.00 -5.28
CA THR A 229 -7.43 -19.73 -6.09
C THR A 229 -6.04 -19.15 -5.90
N PHE A 230 -5.02 -19.92 -6.25
CA PHE A 230 -3.62 -19.58 -6.05
C PHE A 230 -3.20 -18.26 -6.69
N TYR A 231 -3.78 -17.95 -7.86
CA TYR A 231 -3.44 -16.77 -8.65
C TYR A 231 -4.59 -15.75 -8.74
N ASN A 232 -5.64 -15.87 -7.92
CA ASN A 232 -6.66 -14.82 -7.89
C ASN A 232 -6.02 -13.46 -7.55
N PRO A 233 -6.40 -12.39 -8.25
CA PRO A 233 -5.84 -11.07 -8.00
C PRO A 233 -6.49 -10.40 -6.79
N PHE A 234 -5.75 -9.50 -6.15
CA PHE A 234 -6.34 -8.51 -5.25
C PHE A 234 -6.92 -7.38 -6.10
N ARG A 235 -8.21 -7.07 -5.96
CA ARG A 235 -8.92 -6.19 -6.91
C ARG A 235 -9.35 -4.89 -6.26
N CYS A 236 -9.36 -3.79 -7.01
CA CYS A 236 -9.92 -2.52 -6.55
C CYS A 236 -11.39 -2.70 -6.08
N PRO A 237 -11.77 -2.18 -4.89
CA PRO A 237 -13.11 -2.38 -4.36
C PRO A 237 -14.19 -1.62 -5.14
N TYR A 238 -13.81 -0.62 -5.95
CA TYR A 238 -14.75 0.22 -6.69
C TYR A 238 -14.99 -0.24 -8.13
N CYS A 239 -13.95 -0.67 -8.84
CA CYS A 239 -14.04 -1.05 -10.26
C CYS A 239 -13.69 -2.50 -10.54
N LYS A 240 -13.27 -3.28 -9.52
CA LYS A 240 -12.90 -4.70 -9.62
C LYS A 240 -11.71 -5.01 -10.54
N ALA A 241 -11.03 -3.98 -11.05
CA ALA A 241 -9.77 -4.15 -11.75
C ALA A 241 -8.70 -4.77 -10.83
N PRO A 242 -7.85 -5.68 -11.34
CA PRO A 242 -6.69 -6.17 -10.59
C PRO A 242 -5.80 -5.02 -10.14
N TYR A 243 -5.49 -4.98 -8.85
CA TYR A 243 -4.51 -4.06 -8.26
C TYR A 243 -3.19 -4.79 -7.99
N ILE A 244 -3.26 -6.03 -7.49
CA ILE A 244 -2.16 -7.00 -7.55
C ILE A 244 -2.65 -8.14 -8.43
N ASP A 245 -2.01 -8.32 -9.58
CA ASP A 245 -2.48 -9.20 -10.65
C ASP A 245 -1.62 -10.45 -10.77
N PHE A 246 -1.86 -11.41 -9.89
CA PHE A 246 -1.18 -12.70 -9.93
C PHE A 246 -1.55 -13.57 -11.14
N GLN A 247 -2.65 -13.26 -11.85
CA GLN A 247 -3.02 -14.00 -13.06
C GLN A 247 -2.13 -13.57 -14.23
N LYS A 248 -1.88 -12.27 -14.34
CA LYS A 248 -1.00 -11.70 -15.37
C LYS A 248 0.48 -11.82 -15.01
N HIS A 249 0.79 -11.76 -13.72
CA HIS A 249 2.14 -11.77 -13.15
C HIS A 249 2.29 -12.86 -12.07
N PRO A 250 2.22 -14.16 -12.45
CA PRO A 250 2.30 -15.26 -11.49
C PRO A 250 3.63 -15.30 -10.72
N GLU A 251 4.71 -14.76 -11.31
CA GLU A 251 6.03 -14.63 -10.70
C GLU A 251 6.03 -13.80 -9.40
N LEU A 252 5.06 -12.89 -9.21
CA LEU A 252 4.96 -12.07 -8.00
C LEU A 252 4.67 -12.92 -6.75
N ARG A 253 4.08 -14.12 -6.90
CA ARG A 253 3.87 -15.03 -5.76
C ARG A 253 5.17 -15.47 -5.09
N GLU A 254 6.29 -15.39 -5.80
CA GLU A 254 7.62 -15.73 -5.26
C GLU A 254 8.21 -14.63 -4.38
N TYR A 255 7.63 -13.43 -4.39
CA TYR A 255 8.16 -12.25 -3.70
C TYR A 255 7.17 -11.65 -2.70
N GLU A 256 5.88 -11.96 -2.82
CA GLU A 256 4.85 -11.45 -1.93
C GLU A 256 4.73 -12.28 -0.64
N TYR A 257 4.79 -11.59 0.50
CA TYR A 257 4.62 -12.18 1.83
C TYR A 257 3.68 -11.38 2.73
N TYR A 258 2.92 -10.46 2.15
CA TYR A 258 1.84 -9.75 2.81
C TYR A 258 0.48 -10.17 2.27
N ALA A 259 -0.38 -10.63 3.18
CA ALA A 259 -1.80 -10.78 2.91
C ALA A 259 -2.48 -9.43 3.07
N ASN A 260 -3.14 -8.96 2.02
CA ASN A 260 -3.81 -7.67 2.02
C ASN A 260 -5.30 -7.82 2.30
N VAL A 261 -5.86 -6.90 3.08
CA VAL A 261 -7.26 -6.92 3.50
C VAL A 261 -7.78 -5.50 3.44
N PHE A 262 -8.96 -5.27 2.86
CA PHE A 262 -9.56 -3.94 2.91
C PHE A 262 -9.73 -3.46 4.35
N LEU A 263 -9.57 -2.15 4.55
CA LEU A 263 -9.92 -1.54 5.82
C LEU A 263 -11.35 -1.97 6.19
N ASN A 264 -11.57 -2.28 7.46
CA ASN A 264 -12.88 -2.71 8.00
C ASN A 264 -13.37 -4.09 7.55
N LYS A 265 -12.53 -4.88 6.87
CA LYS A 265 -12.78 -6.29 6.61
C LYS A 265 -11.89 -7.16 7.50
N GLU A 266 -12.32 -8.40 7.68
CA GLU A 266 -11.54 -9.43 8.36
C GLU A 266 -11.17 -10.52 7.36
N MET A 267 -10.05 -11.21 7.61
CA MET A 267 -9.71 -12.39 6.84
C MET A 267 -10.71 -13.50 7.13
N ILE A 268 -11.06 -14.26 6.11
CA ILE A 268 -11.84 -15.48 6.27
C ILE A 268 -10.90 -16.55 6.80
N GLU A 269 -11.25 -17.19 7.91
CA GLU A 269 -10.47 -18.30 8.44
C GLU A 269 -10.77 -19.60 7.69
N TYR A 270 -9.73 -20.25 7.20
CA TYR A 270 -9.83 -21.61 6.70
C TYR A 270 -10.10 -22.56 7.87
N LYS A 271 -11.30 -23.16 7.85
CA LYS A 271 -11.71 -24.19 8.81
C LYS A 271 -11.62 -25.56 8.16
N GLU A 272 -10.90 -26.47 8.81
CA GLU A 272 -11.03 -27.89 8.52
C GLU A 272 -12.44 -28.35 8.91
N LYS A 273 -13.26 -28.70 7.93
CA LYS A 273 -14.48 -29.45 8.19
C LYS A 273 -14.05 -30.87 8.59
N LYS A 274 -14.33 -31.22 9.85
CA LYS A 274 -14.25 -32.59 10.36
C LYS A 274 -15.27 -33.49 9.67
#